data_AF-A0A3D4CS77-F1
#
_entry.id   AF-A0A3D4CS77-F1
#
_cell.length_a   1.000
_cell.length_b   1.000
_cell.length_c   1.000
_cell.angle_alpha   90.00
_cell.angle_beta   90.00
_cell.angle_gamma   90.00
#
_symmetry.space_group_name_H-M   'P 1'
#
loop_
_entity.id
_entity.type
_entity.pdbx_description
1 polymer ?
#
loop_
_entity_poly.entity_id
_entity_poly.type
_entity_poly.pdbx_seq_one_letter_code
_entity_poly.pdbx_strand_id
1 'polypeptide(L)'
;MVPDFAEKYFGMLGAKFQKVGSGLNQHLLRIDNPEFEKAFVVRATDPAEAITVLTAQLQEQILTLRARFGSDLRLAFKPSQLFIAIPSSKDWFEPKMSRPASSHAQVSALSQQLKACFKIVEDLNLNKSVWTTPGPQDT
;
A
#
# COMPACT_ATOMS: atom_id res chain seq x y z
N MET A 1 5.33 -2.20 -5.40
CA MET A 1 4.08 -2.45 -6.15
C MET A 1 3.48 -1.12 -6.57
N VAL A 2 3.16 -1.00 -7.85
CA VAL A 2 2.52 0.21 -8.42
C VAL A 2 1.27 -0.22 -9.18
N PRO A 3 0.25 0.63 -9.31
CA PRO A 3 -0.93 0.29 -10.07
C PRO A 3 -0.57 -0.11 -11.51
N ASP A 4 -1.25 -1.12 -12.03
CA ASP A 4 -1.15 -1.44 -13.43
C ASP A 4 -2.02 -0.49 -14.26
N PHE A 5 -1.41 0.63 -14.67
CA PHE A 5 -1.96 1.54 -15.66
C PHE A 5 -1.56 1.16 -17.10
N ALA A 6 -0.73 0.13 -17.27
CA ALA A 6 0.09 -0.04 -18.47
C ALA A 6 -0.66 -0.72 -19.62
N GLU A 7 -1.60 -1.63 -19.36
CA GLU A 7 -2.24 -2.38 -20.45
C GLU A 7 -3.28 -1.58 -21.26
N LYS A 8 -3.94 -0.56 -20.70
CA LYS A 8 -5.08 0.08 -21.40
C LYS A 8 -4.77 1.39 -22.13
N TYR A 9 -3.64 2.05 -21.86
CA TYR A 9 -3.38 3.38 -22.45
C TYR A 9 -1.97 3.61 -23.00
N PHE A 10 -0.94 2.86 -22.57
CA PHE A 10 0.42 3.22 -22.94
C PHE A 10 1.37 2.01 -23.00
N GLY A 11 1.30 1.26 -24.11
CA GLY A 11 2.35 0.30 -24.48
C GLY A 11 3.77 0.92 -24.54
N MET A 12 3.89 2.25 -24.63
CA MET A 12 5.16 2.98 -24.68
C MET A 12 5.67 3.51 -23.32
N LEU A 13 4.85 3.48 -22.24
CA LEU A 13 5.28 3.87 -20.88
C LEU A 13 5.75 2.67 -20.05
N GLY A 14 5.26 1.45 -20.32
CA GLY A 14 5.73 0.23 -19.65
C GLY A 14 7.23 -0.03 -19.87
N ALA A 15 7.72 0.17 -21.10
CA ALA A 15 9.15 0.09 -21.44
C ALA A 15 9.99 1.20 -20.79
N LYS A 16 9.39 2.37 -20.50
CA LYS A 16 10.07 3.47 -19.79
C LYS A 16 10.08 3.27 -18.28
N PHE A 17 9.05 2.67 -17.68
CA PHE A 17 9.05 2.28 -16.26
C PHE A 17 10.01 1.12 -15.96
N GLN A 18 10.27 0.22 -16.93
CA GLN A 18 11.38 -0.72 -16.83
C GLN A 18 12.72 0.00 -16.60
N LYS A 19 12.94 1.16 -17.22
CA LYS A 19 14.16 1.97 -17.02
C LYS A 19 14.21 2.69 -15.67
N VAL A 20 13.08 3.16 -15.14
CA VAL A 20 13.03 3.82 -13.81
C VAL A 20 13.43 2.87 -12.68
N GLY A 21 13.12 1.56 -12.80
CA GLY A 21 13.55 0.53 -11.85
C GLY A 21 14.89 -0.15 -12.18
N SER A 22 15.49 0.11 -13.35
CA SER A 22 16.65 -0.62 -13.85
C SER A 22 17.94 -0.36 -13.06
N GLY A 23 18.01 0.73 -12.30
CA GLY A 23 19.12 1.03 -11.38
C GLY A 23 18.98 0.41 -9.99
N LEU A 24 17.86 -0.26 -9.70
CA LEU A 24 17.51 -0.78 -8.36
C LEU A 24 17.63 -2.30 -8.24
N ASN A 25 18.14 -3.01 -9.26
CA ASN A 25 18.21 -4.48 -9.30
C ASN A 25 16.88 -5.15 -8.93
N GLN A 26 15.76 -4.65 -9.46
CA GLN A 26 14.43 -5.22 -9.19
C GLN A 26 13.91 -6.04 -10.37
N HIS A 27 13.45 -7.24 -10.07
CA HIS A 27 12.81 -8.17 -10.99
C HIS A 27 11.31 -7.92 -11.05
N LEU A 28 10.72 -8.05 -12.23
CA LEU A 28 9.26 -8.07 -12.42
C LEU A 28 8.74 -9.46 -12.04
N LEU A 29 7.70 -9.50 -11.20
CA LEU A 29 7.06 -10.74 -10.78
C LEU A 29 5.72 -10.89 -11.49
N ARG A 30 5.37 -12.13 -11.82
CA ARG A 30 4.02 -12.53 -12.25
C ARG A 30 3.27 -13.09 -11.05
N ILE A 31 2.05 -12.61 -10.82
CA ILE A 31 1.17 -13.07 -9.75
C ILE A 31 0.05 -13.92 -10.34
N ASP A 32 -0.22 -15.08 -9.73
CA ASP A 32 -1.21 -16.03 -10.24
C ASP A 32 -2.66 -15.54 -10.10
N ASN A 33 -2.94 -14.65 -9.13
CA ASN A 33 -4.27 -14.08 -8.94
C ASN A 33 -4.56 -13.07 -10.07
N PRO A 34 -5.51 -13.36 -10.97
CA PRO A 34 -5.73 -12.56 -12.17
C PRO A 34 -6.29 -11.17 -11.86
N GLU A 35 -7.06 -11.01 -10.79
CA GLU A 35 -7.59 -9.70 -10.40
C GLU A 35 -6.50 -8.83 -9.79
N PHE A 36 -5.58 -9.45 -9.05
CA PHE A 36 -4.42 -8.76 -8.50
C PHE A 36 -3.40 -8.35 -9.56
N GLU A 37 -3.08 -9.25 -10.49
CA GLU A 37 -2.13 -8.99 -11.58
C GLU A 37 -2.60 -7.82 -12.45
N LYS A 38 -3.90 -7.75 -12.76
CA LYS A 38 -4.51 -6.59 -13.47
C LYS A 38 -4.50 -5.29 -12.66
N ALA A 39 -4.41 -5.38 -11.33
CA ALA A 39 -4.47 -4.23 -10.45
C ALA A 39 -3.08 -3.64 -10.17
N PHE A 40 -2.05 -4.47 -10.12
CA PHE A 40 -0.71 -4.09 -9.68
C PHE A 40 0.40 -4.72 -10.50
N VAL A 41 1.39 -3.89 -10.84
CA VAL A 41 2.72 -4.35 -11.27
C VAL A 41 3.59 -4.58 -10.03
N VAL A 42 4.05 -5.82 -9.85
CA VAL A 42 4.90 -6.23 -8.72
C VAL A 42 6.36 -6.30 -9.13
N ARG A 43 7.23 -5.65 -8.34
CA ARG A 43 8.69 -5.69 -8.51
C ARG A 43 9.35 -5.99 -7.19
N ALA A 44 10.41 -6.81 -7.20
CA ALA A 44 11.17 -7.17 -6.00
C ALA A 44 12.65 -7.36 -6.30
N THR A 45 13.51 -7.11 -5.32
CA THR A 45 14.95 -7.42 -5.39
C THR A 45 15.21 -8.91 -5.21
N ASP A 46 14.37 -9.60 -4.44
CA ASP A 46 14.36 -11.06 -4.29
C ASP A 46 12.95 -11.58 -4.63
N PRO A 47 12.78 -12.23 -5.80
CA PRO A 47 11.50 -12.81 -6.20
C PRO A 47 10.98 -13.90 -5.25
N ALA A 48 11.88 -14.70 -4.66
CA ALA A 48 11.49 -15.81 -3.78
C ALA A 48 10.90 -15.27 -2.48
N GLU A 49 11.56 -14.28 -1.87
CA GLU A 49 11.06 -13.58 -0.69
C GLU A 49 9.71 -12.90 -0.98
N ALA A 50 9.59 -12.20 -2.12
CA ALA A 50 8.39 -11.45 -2.44
C ALA A 50 7.12 -12.30 -2.58
N ILE A 51 7.21 -13.52 -3.11
CA ILE A 51 6.08 -14.46 -3.18
C ILE A 51 5.63 -14.89 -1.78
N THR A 52 6.57 -15.07 -0.85
CA THR A 52 6.24 -15.47 0.54
C THR A 52 5.54 -14.35 1.31
N VAL A 53 5.94 -13.09 1.09
CA VAL A 53 5.28 -11.92 1.69
C VAL A 53 3.89 -11.71 1.09
N LEU A 54 3.78 -11.84 -0.24
CA LEU A 54 2.56 -11.55 -0.98
C LEU A 54 1.61 -12.76 -1.05
N THR A 55 1.26 -13.30 0.12
CA THR A 55 0.30 -14.40 0.24
C THR A 55 -1.04 -14.08 -0.41
N ALA A 56 -1.79 -15.12 -0.82
CA ALA A 56 -3.13 -14.96 -1.41
C ALA A 56 -4.08 -14.13 -0.53
N GLN A 57 -4.02 -14.32 0.79
CA GLN A 57 -4.80 -13.52 1.74
C GLN A 57 -4.42 -12.04 1.67
N LEU A 58 -3.12 -11.71 1.69
CA LEU A 58 -2.65 -10.33 1.61
C LEU A 58 -3.03 -9.67 0.28
N GLN A 59 -3.02 -10.42 -0.82
CA GLN A 59 -3.47 -9.93 -2.12
C GLN A 59 -4.94 -9.46 -2.09
N GLU A 60 -5.84 -10.27 -1.53
CA GLU A 60 -7.26 -9.92 -1.37
C GLU A 60 -7.47 -8.71 -0.46
N GLN A 61 -6.67 -8.62 0.62
CA GLN A 61 -6.72 -7.47 1.52
C GLN A 61 -6.26 -6.18 0.83
N ILE A 62 -5.22 -6.26 0.00
CA ILE A 62 -4.74 -5.12 -0.80
C ILE A 62 -5.77 -4.73 -1.86
N LEU A 63 -6.46 -5.69 -2.49
CA LEU A 63 -7.55 -5.41 -3.42
C LEU A 63 -8.73 -4.70 -2.74
N THR A 64 -9.08 -5.13 -1.53
CA THR A 64 -10.09 -4.46 -0.68
C THR A 64 -9.68 -3.03 -0.36
N LEU A 65 -8.40 -2.84 0.00
CA LEU A 65 -7.82 -1.53 0.29
C LEU A 65 -7.88 -0.62 -0.95
N ARG A 66 -7.53 -1.14 -2.13
CA ARG A 66 -7.62 -0.43 -3.42
C ARG A 66 -9.06 -0.02 -3.73
N ALA A 67 -10.04 -0.90 -3.52
CA ALA A 67 -11.45 -0.59 -3.75
C ALA A 67 -11.94 0.58 -2.87
N ARG A 68 -11.39 0.71 -1.65
CA ARG A 68 -11.74 1.78 -0.71
C ARG A 68 -11.05 3.11 -1.03
N PHE A 69 -9.75 3.08 -1.32
CA PHE A 69 -8.92 4.29 -1.41
C PHE A 69 -8.62 4.75 -2.84
N GLY A 70 -8.94 3.93 -3.84
CA GLY A 70 -8.83 4.27 -5.25
C GLY A 70 -7.73 3.50 -5.98
N SER A 71 -7.73 3.67 -7.30
CA SER A 71 -6.92 2.88 -8.23
C SER A 71 -5.44 3.28 -8.27
N ASP A 72 -5.03 4.42 -7.71
CA ASP A 72 -3.60 4.83 -7.66
C ASP A 72 -2.92 4.46 -6.32
N LEU A 73 -3.41 3.43 -5.64
CA LEU A 73 -2.78 2.89 -4.43
C LEU A 73 -1.39 2.32 -4.77
N ARG A 74 -0.35 2.70 -4.02
CA ARG A 74 1.02 2.18 -4.19
C ARG A 74 1.51 1.58 -2.87
N LEU A 75 2.24 0.47 -2.96
CA LEU A 75 2.74 -0.24 -1.79
C LEU A 75 4.21 -0.60 -1.95
N ALA A 76 4.96 -0.57 -0.85
CA ALA A 76 6.32 -1.09 -0.79
C ALA A 76 6.55 -1.87 0.51
N PHE A 77 7.17 -3.03 0.37
CA PHE A 77 7.54 -3.89 1.49
C PHE A 77 9.04 -3.75 1.72
N LYS A 78 9.41 -3.63 2.98
CA LYS A 78 10.77 -3.72 3.51
C LYS A 78 10.73 -4.63 4.74
N PRO A 79 11.88 -5.13 5.23
CA PRO A 79 11.92 -5.91 6.45
C PRO A 79 11.11 -5.23 7.58
N SER A 80 10.08 -5.94 8.06
CA SER A 80 9.16 -5.51 9.12
C SER A 80 8.41 -4.18 8.87
N GLN A 81 8.35 -3.70 7.62
CA GLN A 81 7.73 -2.42 7.29
C GLN A 81 6.88 -2.52 6.01
N LEU A 82 5.65 -2.02 6.10
CA LEU A 82 4.77 -1.80 4.97
C LEU A 82 4.55 -0.30 4.77
N PHE A 83 4.97 0.21 3.62
CA PHE A 83 4.73 1.57 3.18
C PHE A 83 3.54 1.58 2.22
N ILE A 84 2.58 2.46 2.47
CA ILE A 84 1.38 2.62 1.64
C ILE A 84 1.29 4.10 1.26
N ALA A 85 1.23 4.38 -0.05
CA ALA A 85 0.94 5.71 -0.56
C ALA A 85 -0.45 5.72 -1.18
N ILE A 86 -1.30 6.60 -0.66
CA ILE A 86 -2.66 6.85 -1.13
C ILE A 86 -2.70 8.27 -1.70
N PRO A 87 -2.71 8.44 -3.03
CA PRO A 87 -2.86 9.74 -3.65
C PRO A 87 -4.20 10.36 -3.27
N SER A 88 -4.18 11.61 -2.84
CA SER A 88 -5.38 12.38 -2.53
C SER A 88 -5.22 13.80 -3.02
N SER A 89 -6.30 14.36 -3.57
CA SER A 89 -6.41 15.80 -3.83
C SER A 89 -6.88 16.59 -2.61
N LYS A 90 -7.14 15.90 -1.48
CA LYS A 90 -7.54 16.51 -0.21
C LYS A 90 -6.31 16.69 0.66
N ASP A 91 -6.26 17.80 1.37
CA ASP A 91 -5.26 18.05 2.40
C ASP A 91 -5.63 17.24 3.66
N TRP A 92 -5.19 15.98 3.70
CA TRP A 92 -5.38 15.14 4.88
C TRP A 92 -4.55 15.67 6.03
N PHE A 93 -5.14 15.65 7.23
CA PHE A 93 -4.54 16.14 8.48
C PHE A 93 -4.30 17.64 8.55
N GLU A 94 -4.69 18.40 7.53
CA GLU A 94 -4.52 19.86 7.52
C GLU A 94 -5.77 20.57 8.09
N PRO A 95 -5.65 21.35 9.17
CA PRO A 95 -6.74 22.17 9.66
C PRO A 95 -6.94 23.40 8.74
N LYS A 96 -8.18 23.87 8.67
CA LYS A 96 -8.50 25.16 8.05
C LYS A 96 -8.22 26.29 9.04
N MET A 97 -7.17 27.07 8.78
CA MET A 97 -6.78 28.23 9.60
C MET A 97 -7.88 29.30 9.71
N SER A 98 -8.86 29.31 8.79
CA SER A 98 -10.03 30.20 8.85
C SER A 98 -11.08 29.80 9.89
N ARG A 99 -10.87 28.72 10.65
CA ARG A 99 -11.81 28.20 11.66
C ARG A 99 -11.08 27.94 12.98
N PRO A 100 -11.74 28.13 14.14
CA PRO A 100 -11.17 27.75 15.43
C PRO A 100 -10.84 26.25 15.49
N ALA A 101 -9.72 25.89 16.11
CA ALA A 101 -9.30 24.48 16.26
C ALA A 101 -10.37 23.60 16.92
N SER A 102 -11.17 24.18 17.84
CA SER A 102 -12.29 23.51 18.51
C SER A 102 -13.55 23.37 17.66
N SER A 103 -13.56 23.84 16.42
CA SER A 103 -14.72 23.71 15.53
C SER A 103 -15.06 22.24 15.31
N HIS A 104 -16.31 21.88 15.62
CA HIS A 104 -16.83 20.52 15.45
C HIS A 104 -16.56 19.95 14.04
N ALA A 105 -16.67 20.79 13.01
CA ALA A 105 -16.40 20.37 11.64
C ALA A 105 -14.93 19.93 11.42
N GLN A 106 -13.97 20.61 12.04
CA GLN A 106 -12.55 20.26 11.93
C GLN A 106 -12.23 18.99 12.72
N VAL A 107 -12.72 18.91 13.96
CA VAL A 107 -12.55 17.72 14.82
C VAL A 107 -13.17 16.48 14.18
N SER A 108 -14.37 16.62 13.60
CA SER A 108 -15.05 15.53 12.90
C SER A 108 -14.29 15.07 11.66
N ALA A 109 -13.78 16.01 10.85
CA ALA A 109 -12.97 15.68 9.67
C ALA A 109 -11.68 14.94 10.04
N LEU A 110 -10.95 15.41 11.06
CA LEU A 110 -9.75 14.74 11.57
C LEU A 110 -10.08 13.36 12.12
N SER A 111 -11.16 13.22 12.89
CA SER A 111 -11.63 11.93 13.39
C SER A 111 -11.92 10.95 12.26
N GLN A 112 -12.56 11.41 11.18
CA GLN A 112 -12.83 10.58 10.00
C GLN A 112 -11.55 10.14 9.29
N GLN A 113 -10.56 11.03 9.16
CA GLN A 113 -9.25 10.71 8.59
C GLN A 113 -8.51 9.65 9.43
N LEU A 114 -8.48 9.81 10.75
CA LEU A 114 -7.89 8.82 11.67
C LEU A 114 -8.61 7.48 11.60
N LYS A 115 -9.95 7.47 11.59
CA LYS A 115 -10.74 6.25 11.40
C LYS A 115 -10.39 5.53 10.10
N ALA A 116 -10.17 6.27 9.02
CA ALA A 116 -9.74 5.68 7.76
C ALA A 116 -8.36 5.03 7.89
N CYS A 117 -7.40 5.66 8.58
CA CYS A 117 -6.09 5.05 8.86
C CYS A 117 -6.18 3.77 9.70
N PHE A 118 -6.99 3.76 10.76
CA PHE A 118 -7.19 2.55 11.57
C PHE A 118 -7.84 1.42 10.76
N LYS A 119 -8.78 1.76 9.86
CA LYS A 119 -9.37 0.78 8.95
C LYS A 119 -8.33 0.10 8.06
N ILE A 120 -7.28 0.80 7.64
CA ILE A 120 -6.18 0.18 6.87
C ILE A 120 -5.50 -0.92 7.68
N VAL A 121 -5.21 -0.65 8.96
CA VAL A 121 -4.58 -1.63 9.87
C VAL A 121 -5.45 -2.86 10.04
N GLU A 122 -6.76 -2.68 10.15
CA GLU A 122 -7.75 -3.77 10.23
C GLU A 122 -7.89 -4.53 8.91
N ASP A 123 -8.08 -3.83 7.78
CA ASP A 123 -8.30 -4.41 6.45
C ASP A 123 -7.10 -5.27 6.04
N LEU A 124 -5.89 -4.79 6.32
CA LEU A 124 -4.64 -5.53 6.11
C LEU A 124 -4.32 -6.50 7.25
N ASN A 125 -5.14 -6.55 8.31
CA ASN A 125 -4.97 -7.44 9.45
C ASN A 125 -3.55 -7.39 10.06
N LEU A 126 -2.91 -6.21 10.02
CA LEU A 126 -1.53 -6.01 10.51
C LEU A 126 -1.39 -6.31 12.01
N ASN A 127 -2.51 -6.30 12.73
CA ASN A 127 -2.55 -6.62 14.16
C ASN A 127 -2.42 -8.11 14.46
N LYS A 128 -2.56 -9.03 13.48
CA LYS A 128 -2.54 -10.48 13.73
C LYS A 128 -1.23 -11.17 13.35
N SER A 129 -0.29 -10.48 12.73
CA SER A 129 0.96 -11.09 12.28
C SER A 129 2.17 -10.19 12.59
N VAL A 130 3.05 -10.69 13.48
CA VAL A 130 4.51 -10.42 13.59
C VAL A 130 5.05 -9.28 14.50
N TRP A 131 4.64 -9.16 15.77
CA TRP A 131 5.42 -8.33 16.75
C TRP A 131 5.68 -8.94 18.14
N THR A 132 5.25 -10.16 18.41
CA THR A 132 5.67 -10.91 19.61
C THR A 132 6.79 -11.88 19.25
N THR A 133 8.00 -11.37 19.03
CA THR A 133 9.20 -12.18 19.30
C THR A 133 9.40 -12.11 20.81
N PRO A 134 9.26 -13.20 21.59
CA PRO A 134 9.72 -13.20 22.96
C PRO A 134 11.23 -12.93 22.90
N GLY A 135 11.70 -11.89 23.60
CA GLY A 135 13.13 -11.73 23.85
C GLY A 135 13.69 -13.00 24.52
N PRO A 136 14.99 -13.30 24.36
CA PRO A 136 15.60 -14.44 25.03
C PRO A 136 15.25 -14.39 26.51
N GLN A 137 14.69 -15.49 27.03
CA GLN A 137 14.49 -15.65 28.46
C GLN A 137 15.89 -15.67 29.09
N ASP A 138 16.25 -14.62 29.81
CA ASP A 138 17.46 -14.60 30.64
C ASP A 138 17.36 -15.76 31.66
N THR A 139 18.25 -16.73 31.51
CA THR A 139 18.53 -17.80 32.48
C THR A 139 19.53 -17.33 33.53
#